data_AF-A0AAU5A232-F1
#
_entry.id   AF-A0AAU5A232-F1
#
_cell.length_a   1.000
_cell.length_b   1.000
_cell.length_c   1.000
_cell.angle_alpha   90.00
_cell.angle_beta   90.00
_cell.angle_gamma   90.00
#
_symmetry.space_group_name_H-M   'P 1'
#
loop_
_entity.id
_entity.type
_entity.pdbx_description
1 polymer ?
#
loop_
_entity_poly.entity_id
_entity_poly.type
_entity_poly.pdbx_seq_one_letter_code
_entity_poly.pdbx_strand_id
1 'polypeptide(L)'
;MDEEPVIIELTHDQAFVLSDWLYRVEESDELSAMVADRAVWSALYKISGTLDKTLVELFMPDYTRRLEQARQRLLDAMGGDGEEASESVSRGPSRDDIND
;
A
#
# COMPACT_ATOMS: atom_id res chain seq x y z
N MET A 1 26.30 15.84 -16.67
CA MET A 1 25.01 16.43 -17.06
C MET A 1 24.28 16.65 -15.75
N ASP A 2 24.10 17.89 -15.33
CA ASP A 2 23.25 18.18 -14.18
C ASP A 2 21.81 18.12 -14.69
N GLU A 3 21.23 16.92 -14.60
CA GLU A 3 19.86 16.66 -15.04
C GLU A 3 18.90 17.15 -13.95
N GLU A 4 17.83 17.83 -14.34
CA GLU A 4 16.86 18.36 -13.39
C GLU A 4 16.19 17.20 -12.63
N PRO A 5 16.17 17.21 -11.29
CA PRO A 5 15.63 16.10 -10.53
C PRO A 5 14.12 15.98 -10.73
N VAL A 6 13.64 14.76 -11.00
CA VAL A 6 12.22 14.44 -10.90
C VAL A 6 11.85 14.34 -9.42
N ILE A 7 10.89 15.17 -8.99
CA ILE A 7 10.41 15.21 -7.60
C ILE A 7 9.16 14.33 -7.48
N ILE A 8 9.19 13.42 -6.50
CA ILE A 8 8.04 12.60 -6.10
C ILE A 8 7.71 12.93 -4.66
N GLU A 9 6.48 13.38 -4.41
CA GLU A 9 5.99 13.65 -3.07
C GLU A 9 5.20 12.45 -2.56
N LEU A 10 5.55 11.97 -1.37
CA LEU A 10 4.87 10.88 -0.68
C LEU A 10 4.37 11.40 0.66
N THR A 11 3.16 11.00 1.05
CA THR A 11 2.72 11.16 2.44
C THR A 11 3.61 10.31 3.35
N HIS A 12 3.62 10.62 4.64
CA HIS A 12 4.38 9.83 5.61
C HIS A 12 3.97 8.34 5.59
N ASP A 13 2.67 8.06 5.52
CA ASP A 13 2.18 6.67 5.48
C ASP A 13 2.60 5.96 4.18
N GLN A 14 2.55 6.65 3.02
CA GLN A 14 3.03 6.10 1.75
C GLN A 14 4.53 5.79 1.81
N ALA A 15 5.33 6.73 2.30
CA ALA A 15 6.76 6.58 2.47
C ALA A 15 7.09 5.38 3.38
N PHE A 16 6.37 5.25 4.49
CA PHE A 16 6.61 4.21 5.49
C PHE A 16 6.27 2.80 4.97
N VAL A 17 5.12 2.65 4.32
CA VAL A 17 4.71 1.36 3.72
C VAL A 17 5.60 0.99 2.53
N LEU A 18 6.01 1.97 1.71
CA LEU A 18 6.93 1.74 0.59
C LEU A 18 8.32 1.29 1.06
N SER A 19 8.85 1.92 2.11
CA SER A 19 10.15 1.58 2.71
C SER A 19 10.19 0.12 3.18
N ASP A 20 9.15 -0.33 3.89
CA ASP A 20 9.01 -1.70 4.36
C ASP A 20 8.89 -2.73 3.22
N TRP A 21 8.23 -2.35 2.11
CA TRP A 21 8.18 -3.19 0.92
C TRP A 21 9.55 -3.29 0.22
N LEU A 22 10.26 -2.16 0.07
CA LEU A 22 11.59 -2.14 -0.55
C LEU A 22 12.60 -3.00 0.22
N TYR A 23 12.60 -2.90 1.55
CA TYR A 23 13.46 -3.75 2.39
C TYR A 23 13.22 -5.24 2.14
N ARG A 24 11.95 -5.67 2.11
CA ARG A 24 11.59 -7.08 1.85
C ARG A 24 11.94 -7.53 0.43
N VAL A 25 11.86 -6.64 -0.55
CA VAL A 25 12.28 -6.90 -1.94
C VAL A 25 13.79 -7.08 -2.04
N GLU A 26 14.56 -6.25 -1.34
CA GLU A 26 16.03 -6.32 -1.32
C GLU A 26 16.55 -7.59 -0.61
N GLU A 27 15.86 -8.07 0.42
CA GLU A 27 16.20 -9.33 1.10
C GLU A 27 15.74 -10.60 0.35
N SER A 28 14.84 -10.48 -0.63
CA SER A 28 14.23 -11.63 -1.30
C SER A 28 14.85 -11.89 -2.67
N ASP A 29 15.50 -13.05 -2.81
CA ASP A 29 16.01 -13.54 -4.10
C ASP A 29 14.89 -13.74 -5.14
N GLU A 30 13.68 -14.12 -4.73
CA GLU A 30 12.52 -14.29 -5.62
C GLU A 30 12.01 -12.96 -6.20
N LEU A 31 11.93 -11.90 -5.38
CA LEU A 31 11.53 -10.58 -5.89
C LEU A 31 12.66 -9.90 -6.67
N SER A 32 13.92 -10.23 -6.40
CA SER A 32 15.04 -9.77 -7.23
C SER A 32 14.90 -10.22 -8.70
N ALA A 33 14.30 -11.39 -8.92
CA ALA A 33 14.00 -11.89 -10.26
C ALA A 33 12.83 -11.15 -10.95
N MET A 34 11.90 -10.57 -10.18
CA MET A 34 10.80 -9.75 -10.73
C MET A 34 11.31 -8.40 -11.26
N VAL A 35 12.33 -7.82 -10.61
CA VAL A 35 13.03 -6.61 -11.08
C VAL A 35 14.37 -7.00 -11.71
N ALA A 36 14.32 -7.71 -12.84
CA ALA A 36 15.52 -8.20 -13.50
C ALA A 36 16.39 -7.09 -14.12
N ASP A 37 15.80 -5.93 -14.45
CA ASP A 37 16.54 -4.81 -15.03
C ASP A 37 17.32 -4.04 -13.96
N ARG A 38 18.65 -4.12 -14.04
CA ARG A 38 19.58 -3.41 -13.15
C ARG A 38 19.44 -1.89 -13.23
N ALA A 39 18.95 -1.34 -14.35
CA ALA A 39 18.72 0.10 -14.44
C ALA A 39 17.57 0.54 -13.51
N VAL A 40 16.53 -0.28 -13.34
CA VAL A 40 15.42 0.01 -12.43
C VAL A 40 15.90 0.04 -10.98
N TRP A 41 16.80 -0.88 -10.61
CA TRP A 41 17.43 -0.90 -9.28
C TRP A 41 18.12 0.40 -8.90
N SER A 42 18.68 1.14 -9.87
CA SER A 42 19.34 2.43 -9.58
C SER A 42 18.38 3.45 -8.96
N ALA A 43 17.13 3.52 -9.46
CA ALA A 43 16.11 4.40 -8.93
C ALA A 43 15.56 3.88 -7.59
N LEU A 44 15.35 2.56 -7.48
CA LEU A 44 14.88 1.93 -6.25
C LEU A 44 15.85 2.14 -5.10
N TYR A 45 17.16 1.93 -5.30
CA TYR A 45 18.17 2.20 -4.27
C TYR A 45 18.23 3.67 -3.87
N LYS A 46 18.02 4.60 -4.83
CA LYS A 46 17.96 6.03 -4.52
C LYS A 46 16.75 6.37 -3.65
N ILE A 47 15.59 5.79 -3.94
CA ILE A 47 14.37 5.94 -3.13
C ILE A 47 14.58 5.31 -1.75
N SER A 48 14.97 4.04 -1.69
CA SER A 48 15.25 3.26 -0.47
C SER A 48 16.20 4.03 0.46
N GLY A 49 17.38 4.42 -0.04
CA GLY A 49 18.36 5.16 0.75
C GLY A 49 17.93 6.60 1.13
N THR A 50 16.93 7.18 0.48
CA THR A 50 16.34 8.47 0.89
C THR A 50 15.33 8.26 2.01
N LEU A 51 14.51 7.22 1.92
CA LEU A 51 13.52 6.85 2.93
C LEU A 51 14.17 6.43 4.24
N ASP A 52 15.21 5.58 4.21
CA ASP A 52 15.97 5.14 5.39
C ASP A 52 16.55 6.28 6.22
N LYS A 53 16.93 7.38 5.56
CA LYS A 53 17.49 8.57 6.23
C LYS A 53 16.43 9.47 6.84
N THR A 54 15.19 9.33 6.41
CA THR A 54 14.10 10.24 6.73
C THR A 54 13.14 9.64 7.75
N LEU A 55 12.93 8.32 7.71
CA LEU A 55 11.96 7.60 8.53
C LEU A 55 12.63 6.98 9.76
N VAL A 56 12.59 7.69 10.90
CA VAL A 56 13.15 7.21 12.17
C VAL A 56 12.33 6.04 12.74
N GLU A 57 11.05 5.96 12.38
CA GLU A 57 10.09 4.94 12.82
C GLU A 57 10.52 3.50 12.47
N LEU A 58 11.36 3.32 11.44
CA LEU A 58 11.94 2.04 11.04
C LEU A 58 12.73 1.37 12.18
N PHE A 59 13.27 2.17 13.11
CA PHE A 59 14.10 1.72 14.22
C PHE A 59 13.37 1.69 15.56
N MET A 60 12.06 1.98 15.57
CA MET A 60 11.28 2.02 16.80
C MET A 60 10.82 0.62 17.23
N PRO A 61 10.77 0.32 18.55
CA PRO A 61 10.36 -0.99 19.04
C PRO A 61 8.90 -1.34 18.74
N ASP A 62 8.04 -0.36 18.47
CA ASP A 62 6.64 -0.56 18.07
C ASP A 62 6.43 -0.45 16.54
N TYR A 63 7.51 -0.63 15.77
CA TYR A 63 7.55 -0.59 14.29
C TYR A 63 6.35 -1.30 13.64
N THR A 64 6.15 -2.60 13.94
CA THR A 64 5.11 -3.42 13.31
C THR A 64 3.72 -2.83 13.50
N ARG A 65 3.42 -2.31 14.70
CA ARG A 65 2.13 -1.70 15.02
C ARG A 65 1.92 -0.42 14.22
N ARG A 66 2.96 0.42 14.09
CA ARG A 66 2.90 1.67 13.32
C ARG A 66 2.69 1.39 11.84
N LEU A 67 3.40 0.40 11.31
CA LEU A 67 3.34 0.02 9.91
C LEU A 67 1.93 -0.44 9.54
N GLU A 68 1.32 -1.28 10.38
CA GLU A 68 -0.05 -1.75 10.14
C GLU A 68 -1.06 -0.61 10.19
N GLN A 69 -0.92 0.31 11.14
CA GLN A 69 -1.78 1.49 11.20
C GLN A 69 -1.63 2.41 9.99
N ALA A 70 -0.40 2.60 9.48
CA ALA A 70 -0.15 3.36 8.27
C ALA A 70 -0.79 2.68 7.05
N ARG A 71 -0.62 1.35 6.92
CA ARG A 71 -1.25 0.55 5.87
C ARG A 71 -2.76 0.70 5.90
N GLN A 72 -3.38 0.56 7.08
CA GLN A 72 -4.84 0.68 7.21
C GLN A 72 -5.33 2.07 6.79
N ARG A 73 -4.67 3.15 7.25
CA ARG A 73 -5.03 4.53 6.84
C ARG A 73 -4.95 4.72 5.32
N LEU A 74 -3.95 4.14 4.66
CA LEU A 74 -3.85 4.20 3.20
C LEU A 74 -4.97 3.43 2.51
N LEU A 75 -5.30 2.23 3.00
CA LEU A 75 -6.39 1.42 2.45
C LEU A 75 -7.74 2.15 2.61
N ASP A 76 -8.00 2.71 3.79
CA ASP A 76 -9.20 3.50 4.07
C ASP A 76 -9.27 4.73 3.14
N ALA A 77 -8.15 5.41 2.91
CA ALA A 77 -8.08 6.56 2.00
C ALA A 77 -8.28 6.17 0.52
N MET A 78 -7.97 4.94 0.12
CA MET A 78 -8.14 4.43 -1.25
C MET A 78 -9.50 3.76 -1.49
N GLY A 79 -10.29 3.49 -0.43
CA GLY A 79 -11.47 2.62 -0.52
C GLY A 79 -12.53 2.84 0.56
N GLY A 80 -12.58 4.01 1.20
CA GLY A 80 -13.69 4.48 2.03
C GLY A 80 -15.00 4.75 1.28
N ASP A 81 -15.25 4.04 0.16
CA ASP A 81 -16.51 3.97 -0.59
C ASP A 81 -16.92 2.49 -0.82
N GLY A 82 -16.52 1.58 0.07
CA GLY A 82 -16.89 0.15 0.01
C GLY A 82 -18.23 -0.20 0.65
N GLU A 83 -18.90 0.76 1.29
CA GLU A 83 -20.17 0.55 1.99
C GLU A 83 -21.16 1.67 1.70
N GLU A 84 -21.75 1.76 0.49
CA GLU A 84 -23.09 2.33 0.35
C GLU A 84 -23.94 1.62 -0.72
N ALA A 85 -25.12 1.18 -0.26
CA ALA A 85 -26.37 0.98 -1.00
C ALA A 85 -26.52 -0.23 -1.96
N SER A 86 -26.73 -1.42 -1.38
CA SER A 86 -27.93 -2.21 -1.77
C SER A 86 -28.47 -3.01 -0.58
N GLU A 87 -28.89 -2.31 0.47
CA GLU A 87 -30.02 -2.80 1.27
C GLU A 87 -31.30 -2.55 0.47
N SER A 88 -32.25 -3.49 0.57
CA SER A 88 -33.63 -3.47 0.05
C SER A 88 -33.90 -4.01 -1.38
N VAL A 89 -33.54 -5.28 -1.65
CA VAL A 89 -34.50 -6.11 -2.41
C VAL A 89 -35.60 -6.52 -1.43
N SER A 90 -36.66 -5.73 -1.51
CA SER A 90 -37.97 -5.93 -0.92
C SER A 90 -38.37 -7.41 -0.91
N ARG A 91 -38.74 -7.89 0.27
CA ARG A 91 -39.45 -9.14 0.52
C ARG A 91 -40.78 -9.12 -0.26
N GLY A 92 -40.75 -9.53 -1.53
CA GLY A 92 -41.94 -9.81 -2.34
C GLY A 92 -42.64 -11.10 -1.85
N PRO A 93 -43.96 -11.20 -1.97
CA PRO A 93 -44.77 -12.08 -1.12
C PRO A 93 -44.55 -13.56 -1.41
N SER A 94 -44.69 -14.36 -0.33
CA SER A 94 -44.72 -15.82 -0.34
C SER A 94 -45.66 -16.32 -1.45
N ARG A 95 -45.15 -17.20 -2.31
CA ARG A 95 -45.93 -17.89 -3.36
C ARG A 95 -46.72 -19.10 -2.79
N ASP A 96 -47.22 -18.96 -1.56
CA ASP A 96 -48.08 -19.97 -0.93
C ASP A 96 -49.57 -19.73 -1.22
N ASP A 97 -49.92 -18.70 -2.01
CA ASP A 97 -51.30 -18.33 -2.35
C ASP A 97 -51.63 -18.51 -3.85
N ILE A 98 -51.30 -19.65 -4.47
CA ILE A 98 -51.98 -20.08 -5.70
C ILE A 98 -52.61 -21.45 -5.44
N ASN A 99 -53.80 -21.37 -4.86
CA ASN A 99 -54.76 -22.45 -4.66
C ASN A 99 -55.66 -22.54 -5.90
N ASP A 100 -55.63 -23.67 -6.63
CA ASP A 100 -56.77 -24.56 -7.00
C ASP A 100 -56.24 -25.71 -7.88
#